data_AF-A0A0G0FK16-F1
#
_entry.id   AF-A0A0G0FK16-F1
#
_cell.length_a   1.000
_cell.length_b   1.000
_cell.length_c   1.000
_cell.angle_alpha   90.00
_cell.angle_beta   90.00
_cell.angle_gamma   90.00
#
_symmetry.space_group_name_H-M   'P 1'
#
loop_
_entity.id
_entity.type
_entity.pdbx_description
1 polymer ?
#
loop_
_entity_poly.entity_id
_entity_poly.type
_entity_poly.pdbx_seq_one_letter_code
_entity_poly.pdbx_strand_id
1 'polypeptide(L)'
;MKPQKYYDENTGEVKVGRIILYVFGVMVLISALGFGWKMITRPARTASEIVEKTFDGENVIAVYETFFNRYNEIQATGKKLKNAVQLFENTKAGLSKDPEQWNYNQRQEYDRLSQMETAFKNQLEDQVAAYNADASKKNKEIFMDRNLPQHLTSEMFIN
;
A
#
# COMPACT_ATOMS: atom_id res chain seq x y z
N MET A 1 2.08 -93.55 2.24
CA MET A 1 2.10 -92.19 2.82
C MET A 1 2.01 -91.15 1.70
N LYS A 2 0.94 -90.37 1.66
CA LYS A 2 0.87 -89.08 0.97
C LYS A 2 0.11 -88.11 1.89
N PRO A 3 0.65 -86.93 2.23
CA PRO A 3 -0.06 -85.98 3.07
C PRO A 3 -1.12 -85.26 2.23
N GLN A 4 -2.38 -85.39 2.66
CA GLN A 4 -3.51 -84.61 2.14
C GLN A 4 -3.41 -83.20 2.72
N LYS A 5 -3.12 -82.20 1.87
CA LYS A 5 -3.20 -80.79 2.25
C LYS A 5 -4.67 -80.40 2.37
N TYR A 6 -5.12 -80.14 3.58
CA TYR A 6 -6.36 -79.41 3.83
C TYR A 6 -6.12 -77.94 3.43
N TYR A 7 -6.59 -77.57 2.24
CA TYR A 7 -6.90 -76.19 1.93
C TYR A 7 -8.28 -75.90 2.51
N ASP A 8 -8.34 -75.06 3.54
CA ASP A 8 -9.61 -74.56 4.08
C ASP A 8 -10.19 -73.51 3.13
N GLU A 9 -11.45 -73.69 2.79
CA GLU A 9 -12.18 -73.07 1.68
C GLU A 9 -12.71 -71.69 2.14
N ASN A 10 -11.76 -70.76 2.12
CA ASN A 10 -11.84 -69.40 2.60
C ASN A 10 -12.85 -68.55 1.79
N THR A 11 -14.06 -68.29 2.32
CA THR A 11 -15.08 -67.42 1.68
C THR A 11 -15.55 -66.23 2.53
N GLY A 12 -15.04 -66.09 3.76
CA GLY A 12 -15.35 -64.97 4.67
C GLY A 12 -14.37 -63.79 4.57
N GLU A 13 -13.07 -64.05 4.44
CA GLU A 13 -12.02 -63.02 4.52
C GLU A 13 -12.03 -62.06 3.32
N VAL A 14 -12.34 -62.55 2.12
CA VAL A 14 -12.38 -61.73 0.90
C VAL A 14 -13.52 -60.71 0.94
N LYS A 15 -14.63 -61.04 1.61
CA LYS A 15 -15.79 -60.14 1.76
C LYS A 15 -15.49 -59.04 2.76
N VAL A 16 -14.85 -59.37 3.89
CA VAL A 16 -14.45 -58.39 4.91
C VAL A 16 -13.38 -57.45 4.36
N GLY A 17 -12.38 -57.96 3.63
CA GLY A 17 -11.34 -57.15 3.01
C GLY A 17 -11.88 -56.14 2.00
N ARG A 18 -12.88 -56.53 1.19
CA ARG A 18 -13.55 -55.61 0.24
C ARG A 18 -14.33 -54.51 0.96
N ILE A 19 -15.07 -54.85 2.02
CA ILE A 19 -15.83 -53.87 2.81
C ILE A 19 -14.90 -52.82 3.43
N ILE A 20 -13.77 -53.24 4.00
CA ILE A 20 -12.77 -52.32 4.57
C ILE A 20 -12.24 -51.36 3.51
N LEU A 21 -11.96 -51.86 2.29
CA LEU A 21 -11.45 -51.06 1.18
C LEU A 21 -12.47 -50.01 0.71
N TYR A 22 -13.77 -50.36 0.67
CA TYR A 22 -14.84 -49.40 0.36
C TYR A 22 -14.98 -48.33 1.45
N VAL A 23 -14.96 -48.70 2.73
CA VAL A 23 -15.06 -47.74 3.84
C VAL A 23 -13.88 -46.77 3.83
N PHE A 24 -12.66 -47.27 3.57
CA PHE A 24 -11.48 -46.43 3.46
C PHE A 24 -11.56 -45.49 2.25
N GLY A 25 -12.02 -45.99 1.10
CA GLY A 25 -12.24 -45.18 -0.11
C GLY A 25 -13.24 -44.04 0.12
N VAL A 26 -14.35 -44.31 0.82
CA VAL A 26 -15.36 -43.30 1.16
C VAL A 26 -14.80 -42.26 2.13
N MET A 27 -14.01 -42.66 3.14
CA MET A 27 -13.38 -41.71 4.07
C MET A 27 -12.38 -40.77 3.36
N VAL A 28 -11.59 -41.30 2.42
CA VAL A 28 -10.68 -40.47 1.61
C VAL A 28 -11.46 -39.46 0.76
N LEU A 29 -12.57 -39.90 0.15
CA LEU A 29 -13.44 -39.03 -0.65
C LEU A 29 -14.07 -37.90 0.18
N ILE A 30 -14.61 -38.21 1.37
CA ILE A 30 -15.18 -37.20 2.28
C ILE A 30 -14.09 -36.22 2.74
N SER A 31 -12.89 -36.72 3.03
CA SER A 31 -11.75 -35.88 3.44
C SER A 31 -11.29 -34.95 2.32
N ALA A 32 -11.25 -35.43 1.08
CA ALA A 32 -10.91 -34.63 -0.10
C ALA A 32 -11.97 -33.54 -0.38
N LEU A 33 -13.25 -33.88 -0.24
CA LEU A 33 -14.36 -32.92 -0.39
C LEU A 33 -14.34 -31.85 0.71
N GLY A 34 -14.08 -32.24 1.96
CA GLY A 34 -13.93 -31.30 3.07
C GLY A 34 -12.72 -30.36 2.91
N PHE A 35 -11.62 -30.86 2.36
CA PHE A 35 -10.44 -30.05 2.04
C PHE A 35 -10.72 -29.07 0.89
N GLY A 36 -11.36 -29.54 -0.18
CA GLY A 36 -11.78 -28.70 -1.31
C GLY A 36 -12.75 -27.59 -0.88
N TRP A 37 -13.72 -27.90 -0.03
CA TRP A 37 -14.66 -26.92 0.52
C TRP A 37 -13.96 -25.86 1.38
N LYS A 38 -13.00 -26.27 2.23
CA LYS A 38 -12.19 -25.32 3.01
C LYS A 38 -11.28 -24.46 2.13
N MET A 39 -10.76 -24.99 1.02
CA MET A 39 -9.91 -24.24 0.09
C MET A 39 -10.72 -23.15 -0.64
N ILE A 40 -11.98 -23.43 -0.98
CA ILE A 40 -12.87 -22.49 -1.67
C ILE A 40 -13.46 -21.43 -0.72
N THR A 41 -13.81 -21.81 0.51
CA THR A 41 -14.50 -20.90 1.46
C THR A 41 -13.57 -20.01 2.30
N ARG A 42 -12.29 -20.38 2.45
CA ARG A 42 -11.28 -19.52 3.12
C ARG A 42 -11.05 -18.18 2.42
N PRO A 43 -10.79 -18.09 1.10
CA PRO A 43 -10.58 -16.80 0.44
C PRO A 43 -11.82 -15.92 0.49
N ALA A 44 -13.03 -16.48 0.46
CA ALA A 44 -14.27 -15.72 0.59
C ALA A 44 -14.43 -15.07 1.98
N ARG A 45 -14.12 -15.80 3.06
CA ARG A 45 -14.17 -15.26 4.44
C ARG A 45 -13.07 -14.23 4.70
N THR A 46 -11.85 -14.50 4.23
CA THR A 46 -10.75 -13.54 4.34
C THR A 46 -11.03 -12.28 3.52
N ALA A 47 -11.62 -12.40 2.34
CA ALA A 47 -12.05 -11.25 1.55
C ALA A 47 -13.16 -10.44 2.25
N SER A 48 -14.18 -11.10 2.82
CA SER A 48 -15.24 -10.39 3.53
C SER A 48 -14.73 -9.67 4.78
N GLU A 49 -13.84 -10.29 5.56
CA GLU A 49 -13.22 -9.66 6.74
C GLU A 49 -12.32 -8.47 6.36
N ILE A 50 -11.61 -8.54 5.23
CA ILE A 50 -10.81 -7.42 4.71
C ILE A 50 -11.70 -6.28 4.24
N VAL A 51 -12.80 -6.59 3.54
CA VAL A 51 -13.78 -5.59 3.10
C VAL A 51 -14.41 -4.92 4.30
N GLU A 52 -14.91 -5.67 5.29
CA GLU A 52 -15.55 -5.13 6.49
C GLU A 52 -14.61 -4.19 7.26
N LYS A 53 -13.34 -4.56 7.45
CA LYS A 53 -12.34 -3.67 8.09
C LYS A 53 -11.97 -2.46 7.24
N THR A 54 -12.00 -2.57 5.92
CA THR A 54 -11.69 -1.46 5.01
C THR A 54 -12.82 -0.43 5.00
N PHE A 55 -14.08 -0.86 5.13
CA PHE A 55 -15.26 -0.01 5.09
C PHE A 55 -15.86 0.30 6.48
N ASP A 56 -15.18 -0.09 7.57
CA ASP A 56 -15.52 0.37 8.91
C ASP A 56 -15.41 1.90 8.98
N GLY A 57 -16.47 2.57 9.42
CA GLY A 57 -16.59 4.03 9.42
C GLY A 57 -15.43 4.72 10.15
N GLU A 58 -14.90 4.14 11.22
CA GLU A 58 -13.74 4.68 11.93
C GLU A 58 -12.47 4.63 11.08
N ASN A 59 -12.24 3.53 10.35
CA ASN A 59 -11.09 3.38 9.45
C ASN A 59 -11.21 4.32 8.23
N VAL A 60 -12.43 4.47 7.69
CA VAL A 60 -12.71 5.42 6.60
C VAL A 60 -12.39 6.85 7.01
N ILE A 61 -12.86 7.29 8.18
CA ILE A 61 -12.59 8.63 8.71
C ILE A 61 -11.09 8.83 8.94
N ALA A 62 -10.42 7.87 9.58
CA ALA A 62 -8.99 7.97 9.86
C ALA A 62 -8.14 8.07 8.57
N VAL A 63 -8.50 7.31 7.54
CA VAL A 63 -7.83 7.39 6.24
C VAL A 63 -8.09 8.74 5.58
N TYR A 64 -9.33 9.23 5.60
CA TYR A 64 -9.67 10.56 5.07
C TYR A 64 -8.90 11.68 5.77
N GLU A 65 -8.89 11.71 7.10
CA GLU A 65 -8.15 12.70 7.88
C GLU A 65 -6.65 12.68 7.57
N THR A 66 -6.08 11.48 7.37
CA THR A 66 -4.67 11.34 6.98
C THR A 66 -4.39 12.00 5.64
N PHE A 67 -5.24 11.77 4.63
CA PHE A 67 -5.08 12.41 3.32
C PHE A 67 -5.31 13.93 3.39
N PHE A 68 -6.31 14.38 4.15
CA PHE A 68 -6.59 15.80 4.36
C PHE A 68 -5.42 16.52 5.03
N ASN A 69 -4.87 15.95 6.09
CA ASN A 69 -3.71 16.51 6.80
C ASN A 69 -2.49 16.60 5.87
N ARG A 70 -2.20 15.54 5.11
CA ARG A 70 -1.11 15.54 4.12
C ARG A 70 -1.31 16.58 3.02
N TYR A 71 -2.53 16.74 2.52
CA TYR A 71 -2.84 17.76 1.54
C TYR A 71 -2.58 19.17 2.09
N ASN A 72 -3.01 19.44 3.33
CA ASN A 72 -2.73 20.72 4.00
C ASN A 72 -1.24 20.95 4.26
N GLU A 73 -0.49 19.89 4.62
CA GLU A 73 0.97 19.96 4.76
C GLU A 73 1.66 20.32 3.45
N ILE A 74 1.25 19.69 2.33
CA ILE A 74 1.74 20.01 0.99
C ILE A 74 1.46 21.47 0.64
N GLN A 75 0.25 21.96 0.89
CA GLN A 75 -0.09 23.37 0.69
C GLN A 75 0.79 24.31 1.53
N ALA A 76 1.05 23.96 2.79
CA ALA A 76 1.89 24.75 3.68
C ALA A 76 3.35 24.78 3.18
N THR A 77 3.88 23.66 2.70
CA THR A 77 5.22 23.59 2.09
C THR A 77 5.28 24.41 0.80
N GLY A 78 4.25 24.36 -0.04
CA GLY A 78 4.15 25.20 -1.24
C GLY A 78 4.23 26.70 -0.91
N LYS A 79 3.53 27.15 0.13
CA LYS A 79 3.63 28.55 0.62
C LYS A 79 5.03 28.90 1.10
N LYS A 80 5.72 27.99 1.80
CA LYS A 80 7.12 28.19 2.24
C LYS A 80 8.05 28.31 1.05
N LEU A 81 7.90 27.46 0.04
CA LEU A 81 8.66 27.54 -1.21
C LEU A 81 8.42 28.87 -1.92
N LYS A 82 7.17 29.29 -2.09
CA LYS A 82 6.82 30.58 -2.70
C LYS A 82 7.47 31.76 -1.97
N ASN A 83 7.45 31.76 -0.65
CA ASN A 83 8.10 32.77 0.15
C ASN A 83 9.63 32.74 0.00
N ALA A 84 10.24 31.54 -0.05
CA ALA A 84 11.68 31.37 -0.26
C ALA A 84 12.12 31.88 -1.64
N VAL A 85 11.40 31.53 -2.71
CA VAL A 85 11.64 32.01 -4.07
C VAL A 85 11.53 33.53 -4.12
N GLN A 86 10.46 34.11 -3.53
CA GLN A 86 10.29 35.56 -3.52
C GLN A 86 11.44 36.27 -2.77
N LEU A 87 11.88 35.72 -1.65
CA LEU A 87 12.98 36.27 -0.87
C LEU A 87 14.32 36.17 -1.61
N PHE A 88 14.54 35.04 -2.29
CA PHE A 88 15.72 34.81 -3.13
C PHE A 88 15.76 35.80 -4.29
N GLU A 89 14.68 35.94 -5.05
CA GLU A 89 14.60 36.87 -6.18
C GLU A 89 14.71 38.34 -5.74
N ASN A 90 14.11 38.72 -4.61
CA ASN A 90 14.27 40.06 -4.04
C ASN A 90 15.73 40.35 -3.65
N THR A 91 16.39 39.38 -3.02
CA THR A 91 17.81 39.49 -2.64
C THR A 91 18.66 39.64 -3.89
N LYS A 92 18.47 38.76 -4.86
CA LYS A 92 19.19 38.74 -6.14
C LYS A 92 18.99 40.04 -6.94
N ALA A 93 17.80 40.63 -6.92
CA ALA A 93 17.52 41.90 -7.58
C ALA A 93 18.32 43.07 -6.99
N GLY A 94 18.71 43.00 -5.72
CA GLY A 94 19.56 44.00 -5.04
C GLY A 94 21.07 43.76 -5.19
N LEU A 95 21.50 42.64 -5.80
CA LEU A 95 22.91 42.31 -5.99
C LEU A 95 23.44 42.85 -7.33
N SER A 96 24.77 43.00 -7.42
CA SER A 96 25.41 43.23 -8.71
C SER A 96 25.18 42.05 -9.65
N LYS A 97 25.07 42.31 -10.95
CA LYS A 97 24.99 41.26 -11.97
C LYS A 97 26.28 40.43 -12.07
N ASP A 98 27.40 41.01 -11.63
CA ASP A 98 28.68 40.33 -11.56
C ASP A 98 28.89 39.73 -10.16
N PRO A 99 28.89 38.39 -10.02
CA PRO A 99 29.12 37.73 -8.76
C PRO A 99 30.47 38.04 -8.12
N GLU A 100 31.49 38.42 -8.92
CA GLU A 100 32.82 38.78 -8.38
C GLU A 100 32.76 40.01 -7.48
N GLN A 101 31.79 40.90 -7.73
CA GLN A 101 31.59 42.13 -6.95
C GLN A 101 30.83 41.90 -5.64
N TRP A 102 30.34 40.68 -5.39
CA TRP A 102 29.59 40.39 -4.18
C TRP A 102 30.52 40.34 -2.99
N ASN A 103 30.17 41.09 -1.94
CA ASN A 103 30.84 40.96 -0.66
C ASN A 103 30.50 39.61 0.01
N TYR A 104 31.26 39.26 1.05
CA TYR A 104 31.10 38.01 1.77
C TYR A 104 29.67 37.77 2.27
N ASN A 105 29.05 38.80 2.88
CA ASN A 105 27.70 38.70 3.44
C ASN A 105 26.65 38.47 2.35
N GLN A 106 26.80 39.11 1.19
CA GLN A 106 25.91 38.92 0.04
C GLN A 106 25.99 37.50 -0.52
N ARG A 107 27.20 36.94 -0.65
CA ARG A 107 27.40 35.55 -1.10
C ARG A 107 26.79 34.56 -0.10
N GLN A 108 27.05 34.77 1.19
CA GLN A 108 26.52 33.91 2.25
C GLN A 108 24.99 33.92 2.26
N GLU A 109 24.36 35.09 2.15
CA GLU A 109 22.90 35.19 2.13
C GLU A 109 22.30 34.59 0.85
N TYR A 110 22.93 34.81 -0.31
CA TYR A 110 22.53 34.18 -1.56
C TYR A 110 22.56 32.65 -1.46
N ASP A 111 23.67 32.08 -0.98
CA ASP A 111 23.84 30.63 -0.83
C ASP A 111 22.81 30.06 0.15
N ARG A 112 22.57 30.75 1.28
CA ARG A 112 21.58 30.34 2.27
C ARG A 112 20.17 30.29 1.69
N LEU A 113 19.78 31.32 0.94
CA LEU A 113 18.44 31.41 0.33
C LEU A 113 18.27 30.38 -0.80
N SER A 114 19.29 30.18 -1.64
CA SER A 114 19.30 29.15 -2.68
C SER A 114 19.18 27.73 -2.10
N GLN A 115 19.90 27.44 -1.00
CA GLN A 115 19.77 26.18 -0.29
C GLN A 115 18.38 25.99 0.32
N MET A 116 17.80 27.06 0.86
CA MET A 116 16.46 27.04 1.44
C MET A 116 15.38 26.80 0.38
N GLU A 117 15.48 27.45 -0.79
CA GLU A 117 14.61 27.20 -1.95
C GLU A 117 14.71 25.72 -2.39
N THR A 118 15.93 25.22 -2.59
CA THR A 118 16.18 23.84 -3.00
C THR A 118 15.62 22.84 -1.98
N ALA A 119 15.81 23.10 -0.68
CA ALA A 119 15.29 22.25 0.38
C ALA A 119 13.76 22.18 0.37
N PHE A 120 13.06 23.31 0.25
CA PHE A 120 11.59 23.31 0.20
C PHE A 120 11.05 22.70 -1.08
N LYS A 121 11.73 22.88 -2.21
CA LYS A 121 11.37 22.22 -3.46
C LYS A 121 11.43 20.71 -3.34
N ASN A 122 12.56 20.17 -2.86
CA ASN A 122 12.71 18.73 -2.65
C ASN A 122 11.68 18.19 -1.66
N GLN A 123 11.46 18.91 -0.54
CA GLN A 123 10.43 18.53 0.44
C GLN A 123 9.03 18.49 -0.19
N LEU A 124 8.67 19.45 -1.05
CA LEU A 124 7.39 19.48 -1.73
C LEU A 124 7.25 18.29 -2.69
N GLU A 125 8.29 18.00 -3.47
CA GLU A 125 8.32 16.84 -4.38
C GLU A 125 8.16 15.52 -3.63
N ASP A 126 8.87 15.35 -2.51
CA ASP A 126 8.76 14.17 -1.65
C ASP A 126 7.35 14.00 -1.07
N GLN A 127 6.74 15.09 -0.57
CA GLN A 127 5.39 15.04 -0.02
C GLN A 127 4.33 14.73 -1.09
N VAL A 128 4.47 15.30 -2.29
CA VAL A 128 3.60 15.00 -3.44
C VAL A 128 3.77 13.55 -3.87
N ALA A 129 5.01 13.04 -3.96
CA ALA A 129 5.28 11.65 -4.29
C ALA A 129 4.70 10.69 -3.25
N ALA A 130 4.85 11.00 -1.95
CA ALA A 130 4.27 10.20 -0.88
C ALA A 130 2.73 10.21 -0.89
N TYR A 131 2.11 11.36 -1.18
CA TYR A 131 0.67 11.46 -1.36
C TYR A 131 0.21 10.60 -2.54
N ASN A 132 0.84 10.75 -3.71
CA ASN A 132 0.49 9.99 -4.92
C ASN A 132 0.72 8.48 -4.74
N ALA A 133 1.78 8.08 -4.05
CA ALA A 133 2.06 6.68 -3.72
C ALA A 133 0.98 6.09 -2.80
N ASP A 134 0.52 6.83 -1.80
CA ASP A 134 -0.59 6.40 -0.97
C ASP A 134 -1.92 6.43 -1.71
N ALA A 135 -2.09 7.37 -2.63
CA ALA A 135 -3.29 7.49 -3.46
C ALA A 135 -3.44 6.33 -4.45
N SER A 136 -2.34 5.87 -5.05
CA SER A 136 -2.35 4.74 -5.99
C SER A 136 -2.74 3.38 -5.37
N LYS A 137 -2.87 3.30 -4.04
CA LYS A 137 -3.28 2.05 -3.36
C LYS A 137 -4.79 1.84 -3.56
N LYS A 138 -5.15 0.72 -4.21
CA LYS A 138 -6.54 0.35 -4.57
C LYS A 138 -7.58 0.41 -3.44
N ASN A 139 -7.16 0.19 -2.20
CA ASN A 139 -8.04 0.27 -1.03
C ASN A 139 -8.31 1.71 -0.57
N LYS A 140 -7.60 2.69 -1.11
CA LYS A 140 -7.69 4.11 -0.75
C LYS A 140 -8.32 4.98 -1.83
N GLU A 141 -8.46 4.47 -3.05
CA GLU A 141 -9.11 5.13 -4.18
C GLU A 141 -10.58 5.52 -3.88
N ILE A 142 -11.25 4.73 -3.04
CA ILE A 142 -12.60 4.97 -2.52
C ILE A 142 -12.73 6.14 -1.53
N PHE A 143 -11.62 6.63 -0.97
CA PHE A 143 -11.62 7.71 0.05
C PHE A 143 -11.26 9.08 -0.51
N MET A 144 -11.02 9.18 -1.83
CA MET A 144 -10.77 10.43 -2.52
C MET A 144 -12.10 11.00 -3.00
N ASP A 145 -12.73 11.78 -2.15
CA ASP A 145 -13.94 12.53 -2.48
C ASP A 145 -13.60 13.84 -3.24
N ARG A 146 -14.62 14.57 -3.70
CA ARG A 146 -14.52 15.85 -4.47
C ARG A 146 -13.52 16.89 -3.94
N ASN A 147 -13.13 16.82 -2.66
CA ASN A 147 -12.24 17.76 -2.01
C ASN A 147 -10.76 17.33 -1.96
N LEU A 148 -10.42 16.08 -2.33
CA LEU A 148 -9.06 15.56 -2.32
C LEU A 148 -8.68 15.01 -3.70
N PRO A 149 -7.66 15.57 -4.38
CA PRO A 149 -7.31 15.17 -5.73
C PRO A 149 -6.68 13.77 -5.76
N GLN A 150 -6.93 13.03 -6.84
CA GLN A 150 -6.36 11.69 -7.07
C GLN A 150 -4.87 11.72 -7.41
N HIS A 151 -4.41 12.84 -7.97
CA HIS A 151 -3.03 13.05 -8.34
C HIS A 151 -2.66 14.51 -8.08
N LEU A 152 -1.50 14.71 -7.47
CA LEU A 152 -0.92 16.01 -7.22
C LEU A 152 0.33 16.21 -8.08
N THR A 153 0.55 17.44 -8.53
CA THR A 153 1.84 17.89 -9.06
C THR A 153 2.36 19.04 -8.20
N SER A 154 3.68 19.15 -8.06
CA SER A 154 4.30 20.25 -7.30
C SER A 154 3.93 21.62 -7.88
N GLU A 155 3.74 21.70 -9.20
CA GLU A 155 3.31 22.91 -9.92
C GLU A 155 1.99 23.50 -9.41
N MET A 156 1.07 22.66 -8.91
CA MET A 156 -0.21 23.12 -8.36
C MET A 156 -0.05 24.04 -7.13
N PHE A 157 1.12 24.01 -6.48
CA PHE A 157 1.38 24.74 -5.23
C PHE A 157 2.42 25.85 -5.38
N ILE A 158 2.98 26.00 -6.57
CA ILE A 158 4.04 26.98 -6.88
C ILE A 158 3.44 28.26 -7.49
N ASN A 159 2.27 28.16 -8.15
CA ASN A 159 1.58 29.28 -8.79
C ASN A 159 0.92 30.25 -7.79
#